data_AF-A0AAV2TYK0-F1
#
_entry.id   AF-A0AAV2TYK0-F1
#
_cell.length_a   1.000
_cell.length_b   1.000
_cell.length_c   1.000
_cell.angle_alpha   90.00
_cell.angle_beta   90.00
_cell.angle_gamma   90.00
#
_symmetry.space_group_name_H-M   'P 1'
#
loop_
_entity.id
_entity.type
_entity.pdbx_description
1 polymer ?
#
loop_
_entity_poly.entity_id
_entity_poly.type
_entity_poly.pdbx_seq_one_letter_code
_entity_poly.pdbx_strand_id
1 'polypeptide(L)'
;MPRCIALVAALNVTAFRMLHLGRICGVACRSSLLHLQKSGAIITALSAGLKRSTASIKNSDGSIVYLSPNRKLLLYAKTFSLFSSAVVLAVQPFLISKCSQSGAFIAAAVFGCGFGVVTPLLLHILTRSHVSEMYFDDSTGTYTAYTRGIFLNRKRIQFSAEEVVRMPPGLLMANLSVRGIPLFLSEADFIDVDAFKTLMAFDKPMQIKTK
;
A
#
# COMPACT_ATOMS: atom_id res chain seq x y z
N MET A 1 -4.84 41.73 -7.59
CA MET A 1 -5.93 40.77 -7.86
C MET A 1 -5.54 39.54 -8.70
N PRO A 2 -4.77 39.61 -9.82
CA PRO A 2 -4.42 38.40 -10.59
C PRO A 2 -3.42 37.46 -9.87
N ARG A 3 -2.66 37.98 -8.90
CA ARG A 3 -1.63 37.22 -8.18
C ARG A 3 -2.17 36.14 -7.23
N CYS A 4 -3.30 36.36 -6.55
CA CYS A 4 -3.91 35.33 -5.67
C CYS A 4 -4.48 34.16 -6.49
N ILE A 5 -5.18 34.46 -7.59
CA ILE A 5 -5.80 33.43 -8.45
C ILE A 5 -4.71 32.60 -9.14
N ALA A 6 -3.66 33.25 -9.64
CA ALA A 6 -2.49 32.56 -10.19
C ALA A 6 -1.78 31.70 -9.14
N LEU A 7 -1.73 32.11 -7.86
CA LEU A 7 -1.12 31.33 -6.78
C LEU A 7 -1.94 30.06 -6.44
N VAL A 8 -3.27 30.13 -6.44
CA VAL A 8 -4.13 28.96 -6.18
C VAL A 8 -4.16 28.01 -7.36
N ALA A 9 -4.26 28.55 -8.57
CA ALA A 9 -4.10 27.75 -9.78
C ALA A 9 -2.71 27.11 -9.81
N ALA A 10 -1.65 27.84 -9.46
CA ALA A 10 -0.31 27.29 -9.35
C ALA A 10 -0.19 26.26 -8.22
N LEU A 11 -0.80 26.43 -7.05
CA LEU A 11 -0.74 25.45 -5.96
C LEU A 11 -1.51 24.16 -6.31
N ASN A 12 -2.70 24.26 -6.90
CA ASN A 12 -3.45 23.10 -7.38
C ASN A 12 -2.76 22.42 -8.57
N VAL A 13 -2.20 23.18 -9.52
CA VAL A 13 -1.42 22.66 -10.65
C VAL A 13 -0.08 22.11 -10.20
N THR A 14 0.52 22.63 -9.13
CA THR A 14 1.78 22.13 -8.54
C THR A 14 1.52 20.89 -7.69
N ALA A 15 0.38 20.79 -7.00
CA ALA A 15 -0.07 19.56 -6.35
C ALA A 15 -0.38 18.48 -7.40
N PHE A 16 -1.03 18.86 -8.52
CA PHE A 16 -1.26 17.97 -9.66
C PHE A 16 0.05 17.57 -10.36
N ARG A 17 1.00 18.51 -10.52
CA ARG A 17 2.36 18.25 -11.01
C ARG A 17 3.18 17.44 -10.02
N MET A 18 3.02 17.57 -8.70
CA MET A 18 3.70 16.73 -7.71
C MET A 18 3.16 15.30 -7.76
N LEU A 19 1.86 15.11 -8.00
CA LEU A 19 1.27 13.81 -8.25
C LEU A 19 1.80 13.18 -9.56
N HIS A 20 2.03 14.01 -10.59
CA HIS A 20 2.62 13.57 -11.86
C HIS A 20 4.15 13.42 -11.80
N LEU A 21 4.87 14.21 -10.98
CA LEU A 21 6.31 14.08 -10.73
C LEU A 21 6.62 12.90 -9.81
N GLY A 22 5.67 12.39 -9.04
CA GLY A 22 5.76 11.05 -8.44
C GLY A 22 5.94 9.95 -9.49
N ARG A 23 5.51 10.16 -10.73
CA ARG A 23 5.81 9.28 -11.88
C ARG A 23 7.09 9.66 -12.64
N ILE A 24 7.62 10.88 -12.49
CA ILE A 24 8.83 11.32 -13.19
C ILE A 24 10.09 11.13 -12.34
N CYS A 25 10.00 11.18 -11.00
CA CYS A 25 11.11 10.84 -10.11
C CYS A 25 11.41 9.32 -10.14
N GLY A 26 10.42 8.49 -10.47
CA GLY A 26 10.61 7.05 -10.76
C GLY A 26 11.23 6.75 -12.13
N VAL A 27 11.26 7.72 -13.06
CA VAL A 27 11.81 7.53 -14.42
C VAL A 27 13.18 8.24 -14.57
N ALA A 28 13.41 9.36 -13.89
CA ALA A 28 14.73 10.00 -13.83
C ALA A 28 15.75 9.22 -12.96
N CYS A 29 15.28 8.39 -12.01
CA CYS A 29 16.13 7.48 -11.24
C CYS A 29 16.41 6.15 -11.96
N ARG A 30 16.14 6.04 -13.27
CA ARG A 30 16.57 4.89 -14.09
C ARG A 30 17.72 5.22 -15.04
N SER A 31 17.85 6.46 -15.53
CA SER A 31 18.93 6.79 -16.48
C SER A 31 20.27 7.07 -15.79
N SER A 32 20.28 7.68 -14.61
CA SER A 32 21.53 7.89 -13.85
C SER A 32 22.05 6.62 -13.16
N LEU A 33 21.21 5.58 -13.04
CA LEU A 33 21.58 4.29 -12.44
C LEU A 33 22.21 3.32 -13.45
N LEU A 34 22.07 3.60 -14.76
CA LEU A 34 22.71 2.82 -15.82
C LEU A 34 24.17 3.21 -16.06
N HIS A 35 24.62 4.38 -15.57
CA HIS A 35 26.00 4.84 -15.76
C HIS A 35 26.97 4.48 -14.62
N LEU A 36 26.48 3.85 -13.54
CA LEU A 36 27.29 3.37 -12.42
C LEU A 36 27.40 1.83 -12.34
N GLN A 37 26.84 1.12 -13.33
CA GLN A 37 26.93 -0.35 -13.45
C GLN A 37 28.27 -0.83 -14.05
N LYS A 38 29.21 0.08 -14.36
CA LYS A 38 30.46 -0.22 -15.06
C LYS A 38 31.71 -0.27 -14.17
N SER A 39 31.57 -0.24 -12.84
CA SER A 39 32.67 -0.54 -11.92
C SER A 39 32.34 -1.77 -11.09
N GLY A 40 32.71 -2.93 -11.63
CA GLY A 40 32.42 -4.28 -11.13
C GLY A 40 33.15 -4.70 -9.85
N ALA A 41 33.14 -3.87 -8.80
CA ALA A 41 33.72 -4.23 -7.51
C ALA A 41 32.78 -4.03 -6.30
N ILE A 42 31.73 -3.20 -6.43
CA ILE A 42 30.86 -2.85 -5.29
C ILE A 42 29.56 -3.68 -5.26
N ILE A 43 29.11 -4.20 -6.40
CA ILE A 43 27.82 -4.92 -6.49
C ILE A 43 27.88 -6.31 -5.84
N THR A 44 29.05 -6.95 -5.79
CA THR A 44 29.21 -8.27 -5.16
C THR A 44 29.13 -8.22 -3.62
N ALA A 45 29.44 -7.07 -3.00
CA ALA A 45 29.34 -6.91 -1.55
C ALA A 45 27.89 -6.66 -1.06
N LEU A 46 27.03 -6.09 -1.91
CA LEU A 46 25.62 -5.83 -1.58
C LEU A 46 24.69 -7.02 -1.80
N SER A 47 25.03 -7.95 -2.69
CA SER A 47 24.30 -9.23 -2.81
C SER A 47 24.58 -10.17 -1.63
N ALA A 48 25.76 -10.07 -1.00
CA ALA A 48 26.09 -10.81 0.21
C ALA A 48 25.33 -10.31 1.46
N GLY A 49 24.87 -9.05 1.47
CA GLY A 49 24.12 -8.44 2.59
C GLY A 49 22.59 -8.64 2.55
N LEU A 50 22.04 -9.11 1.43
CA LEU A 50 20.60 -9.41 1.28
C LEU A 50 20.25 -10.87 1.63
N LYS A 51 21.22 -11.67 2.08
CA LYS A 51 20.98 -12.89 2.86
C LYS A 51 20.52 -12.48 4.28
N ARG A 52 19.43 -11.71 4.36
CA ARG A 52 18.78 -11.36 5.60
C ARG A 52 18.13 -12.63 6.11
N SER A 53 18.92 -13.38 6.86
CA SER A 53 18.54 -14.25 7.96
C SER A 53 17.03 -14.27 8.18
N THR A 54 16.37 -15.18 7.47
CA THR A 54 15.13 -15.82 7.94
C THR A 54 15.51 -16.75 9.09
N ALA A 55 16.24 -16.23 10.08
CA ALA A 55 16.23 -16.84 11.40
C ALA A 55 14.79 -16.73 11.85
N SER A 56 14.16 -17.88 12.09
CA SER A 56 12.81 -18.03 12.62
C SER A 56 12.55 -16.94 13.68
N ILE A 57 11.89 -15.84 13.27
CA ILE A 57 11.42 -14.83 14.20
C ILE A 57 10.19 -15.46 14.83
N LYS A 58 10.43 -16.32 15.81
CA LYS A 58 9.39 -16.88 16.67
C LYS A 58 8.84 -15.73 17.48
N ASN A 59 7.82 -15.08 16.93
CA ASN A 59 7.06 -14.08 17.65
C ASN A 59 6.10 -14.85 18.58
N SER A 60 5.56 -14.19 19.60
CA SER A 60 4.55 -14.81 20.49
C SER A 60 3.30 -15.32 19.74
N ASP A 61 3.12 -14.91 18.49
CA ASP A 61 2.05 -15.31 17.57
C ASP A 61 2.38 -16.55 16.67
N GLY A 62 3.54 -17.19 16.81
CA GLY A 62 3.91 -18.39 16.04
C GLY A 62 5.06 -18.20 15.03
N SER A 63 5.13 -19.11 14.05
CA SER A 63 6.13 -19.12 12.97
C SER A 63 5.73 -18.18 11.83
N ILE A 64 6.69 -17.43 11.27
CA ILE A 64 6.42 -16.53 10.15
C ILE A 64 6.32 -17.32 8.83
N VAL A 65 5.14 -17.30 8.20
CA VAL A 65 4.87 -18.04 6.96
C VAL A 65 4.85 -17.15 5.72
N TYR A 66 4.58 -15.84 5.91
CA TYR A 66 4.46 -14.88 4.81
C TYR A 66 5.03 -13.52 5.21
N LEU A 67 5.79 -12.90 4.29
CA LEU A 67 6.31 -11.56 4.47
C LEU A 67 6.31 -10.78 3.15
N SER A 68 5.53 -9.71 3.07
CA SER A 68 5.58 -8.87 1.87
C SER A 68 6.84 -7.98 1.84
N PRO A 69 7.63 -8.00 0.74
CA PRO A 69 8.79 -7.13 0.58
C PRO A 69 8.36 -5.66 0.41
N ASN A 70 7.20 -5.41 -0.17
CA ASN A 70 6.72 -4.07 -0.52
C ASN A 70 6.02 -3.31 0.62
N ARG A 71 5.97 -3.89 1.83
CA ARG A 71 5.28 -3.30 2.98
C ARG A 71 5.75 -1.88 3.32
N LYS A 72 7.07 -1.61 3.20
CA LYS A 72 7.64 -0.29 3.48
C LYS A 72 7.23 0.72 2.42
N LEU A 73 7.28 0.33 1.14
CA LEU A 73 6.90 1.19 0.02
C LEU A 73 5.43 1.63 0.14
N LEU A 74 4.54 0.69 0.45
CA LEU A 74 3.12 0.98 0.69
C LEU A 74 2.92 1.89 1.89
N LEU A 75 3.72 1.71 2.95
CA LEU A 75 3.68 2.59 4.12
C LEU A 75 4.05 4.03 3.75
N TYR A 76 5.15 4.22 3.01
CA TYR A 76 5.57 5.53 2.53
C TYR A 76 4.56 6.17 1.58
N ALA A 77 3.97 5.38 0.67
CA ALA A 77 2.94 5.89 -0.23
C ALA A 77 1.71 6.41 0.55
N LYS A 78 1.27 5.69 1.60
CA LYS A 78 0.17 6.14 2.47
C LYS A 78 0.55 7.38 3.25
N THR A 79 1.72 7.43 3.90
CA THR A 79 2.12 8.58 4.71
C THR A 79 2.32 9.82 3.85
N PHE A 80 2.95 9.67 2.68
CA PHE A 80 3.16 10.76 1.75
C PHE A 80 1.83 11.32 1.23
N SER A 81 0.89 10.44 0.86
CA SER A 81 -0.44 10.86 0.42
C SER A 81 -1.23 11.56 1.53
N LEU A 82 -1.21 11.02 2.76
CA LEU A 82 -1.85 11.64 3.92
C LEU A 82 -1.23 13.00 4.25
N PHE A 83 0.10 13.10 4.23
CA PHE A 83 0.83 14.33 4.51
C PHE A 83 0.55 15.41 3.47
N SER A 84 0.67 15.08 2.18
CA SER A 84 0.37 16.02 1.09
C SER A 84 -1.08 16.52 1.17
N SER A 85 -2.02 15.64 1.50
CA SER A 85 -3.43 15.99 1.67
C SER A 85 -3.67 16.90 2.89
N ALA A 86 -3.01 16.61 4.02
CA ALA A 86 -3.09 17.43 5.23
C ALA A 86 -2.53 18.84 4.99
N VAL A 87 -1.44 18.97 4.22
CA VAL A 87 -0.88 20.27 3.84
C VAL A 87 -1.87 21.07 2.99
N VAL A 88 -2.52 20.44 2.01
CA VAL A 88 -3.55 21.09 1.18
C VAL A 88 -4.71 21.59 2.05
N LEU A 89 -5.22 20.73 2.94
CA LEU A 89 -6.31 21.09 3.87
C LEU A 89 -5.92 22.19 4.87
N ALA A 90 -4.65 22.26 5.29
CA ALA A 90 -4.17 23.29 6.21
C ALA A 90 -3.94 24.65 5.50
N VAL A 91 -3.44 24.63 4.28
CA VAL A 91 -3.12 25.85 3.51
C VAL A 91 -4.38 26.53 2.98
N GLN A 92 -5.39 25.77 2.56
CA GLN A 92 -6.64 26.31 2.00
C GLN A 92 -7.37 27.32 2.89
N PRO A 93 -7.69 27.06 4.18
CA PRO A 93 -8.40 28.01 5.04
C PRO A 93 -7.58 29.28 5.31
N PHE A 94 -6.25 29.17 5.43
CA PHE A 94 -5.38 30.33 5.54
C PHE A 94 -5.48 31.24 4.31
N LEU A 95 -5.60 30.64 3.14
CA LEU A 95 -5.70 31.32 1.87
C LEU A 95 -7.08 31.97 1.67
N ILE A 96 -8.17 31.30 2.07
CA ILE A 96 -9.54 31.84 2.02
C ILE A 96 -9.66 33.10 2.88
N SER A 97 -9.08 33.09 4.09
CA SER A 97 -9.06 34.24 4.98
C SER A 97 -8.33 35.46 4.41
N LYS A 98 -7.47 35.29 3.40
CA LYS A 98 -6.68 36.37 2.79
C LYS A 98 -7.15 36.80 1.39
N CYS A 99 -7.83 35.94 0.63
CA CYS A 99 -8.23 36.23 -0.76
C CYS A 99 -9.72 35.86 -1.05
N SER A 100 -10.65 36.09 -0.11
CA SER A 100 -12.07 35.66 -0.17
C SER A 100 -12.94 36.32 -1.25
N GLN A 101 -12.41 37.21 -2.08
CA GLN A 101 -13.20 38.13 -2.89
C GLN A 101 -13.61 37.59 -4.28
N SER A 102 -13.32 36.32 -4.61
CA SER A 102 -13.65 35.74 -5.92
C SER A 102 -14.28 34.34 -5.81
N GLY A 103 -15.39 34.11 -6.51
CA GLY A 103 -16.07 32.80 -6.55
C GLY A 103 -15.20 31.67 -7.11
N ALA A 104 -14.26 31.99 -8.00
CA ALA A 104 -13.26 31.04 -8.52
C ALA A 104 -12.34 30.47 -7.43
N PHE A 105 -12.04 31.27 -6.39
CA PHE A 105 -11.23 30.85 -5.26
C PHE A 105 -11.96 29.83 -4.38
N ILE A 106 -13.25 30.09 -4.13
CA ILE A 106 -14.11 29.18 -3.37
C ILE A 106 -14.24 27.84 -4.11
N ALA A 107 -14.49 27.88 -5.42
CA ALA A 107 -14.52 26.67 -6.23
C ALA A 107 -13.20 25.87 -6.14
N ALA A 108 -12.06 26.53 -6.32
CA ALA A 108 -10.74 25.90 -6.22
C ALA A 108 -10.45 25.33 -4.82
N ALA A 109 -10.97 25.95 -3.76
CA ALA A 109 -10.88 25.44 -2.41
C ALA A 109 -11.70 24.14 -2.23
N VAL A 110 -12.94 24.13 -2.69
CA VAL A 110 -13.82 22.94 -2.61
C VAL A 110 -13.21 21.77 -3.38
N PHE A 111 -12.70 22.00 -4.59
CA PHE A 111 -12.05 20.94 -5.38
C PHE A 111 -10.76 20.42 -4.72
N GLY A 112 -9.92 21.31 -4.17
CA GLY A 112 -8.70 20.89 -3.49
C GLY A 112 -8.97 20.10 -2.19
N CYS A 113 -10.01 20.48 -1.43
CA CYS A 113 -10.46 19.71 -0.26
C CYS A 113 -10.92 18.30 -0.68
N GLY A 114 -11.76 18.23 -1.72
CA GLY A 114 -12.24 16.96 -2.26
C GLY A 114 -11.08 16.06 -2.70
N PHE A 115 -10.12 16.60 -3.43
CA PHE A 115 -8.95 15.84 -3.88
C PHE A 115 -8.06 15.35 -2.73
N GLY A 116 -7.85 16.19 -1.72
CA GLY A 116 -7.11 15.84 -0.50
C GLY A 116 -7.78 14.72 0.32
N VAL A 117 -9.11 14.60 0.28
CA VAL A 117 -9.80 13.52 0.99
C VAL A 117 -9.92 12.25 0.14
N VAL A 118 -10.20 12.40 -1.16
CA VAL A 118 -10.43 11.27 -2.06
C VAL A 118 -9.16 10.45 -2.30
N THR A 119 -7.99 11.11 -2.39
CA THR A 119 -6.71 10.43 -2.66
C THR A 119 -6.32 9.42 -1.56
N PRO A 120 -6.26 9.80 -0.26
CA PRO A 120 -5.97 8.85 0.80
C PRO A 120 -7.07 7.81 0.98
N LEU A 121 -8.34 8.15 0.68
CA LEU A 121 -9.44 7.19 0.74
C LEU A 121 -9.33 6.10 -0.34
N LEU A 122 -9.04 6.48 -1.58
CA LEU A 122 -8.86 5.53 -2.68
C LEU A 122 -7.65 4.63 -2.44
N LEU A 123 -6.53 5.21 -2.01
CA LEU A 123 -5.35 4.42 -1.66
C LEU A 123 -5.63 3.50 -0.46
N HIS A 124 -6.42 3.93 0.52
CA HIS A 124 -6.84 3.07 1.62
C HIS A 124 -7.67 1.88 1.14
N ILE A 125 -8.64 2.09 0.24
CA ILE A 125 -9.47 1.01 -0.31
C ILE A 125 -8.65 -0.02 -1.07
N LEU A 126 -7.64 0.41 -1.84
CA LEU A 126 -6.76 -0.51 -2.57
C LEU A 126 -5.79 -1.25 -1.65
N THR A 127 -5.31 -0.58 -0.60
CA THR A 127 -4.26 -1.13 0.27
C THR A 127 -4.78 -1.84 1.52
N ARG A 128 -6.08 -1.80 1.80
CA ARG A 128 -6.68 -2.48 2.96
C ARG A 128 -6.63 -4.00 2.84
N SER A 129 -6.63 -4.52 1.61
CA SER A 129 -6.53 -5.96 1.34
C SER A 129 -5.10 -6.47 1.48
N HIS A 130 -4.10 -5.59 1.37
CA HIS A 130 -2.70 -6.00 1.40
C HIS A 130 -2.27 -6.50 2.79
N VAL A 131 -1.90 -7.78 2.86
CA VAL A 131 -1.30 -8.40 4.05
C VAL A 131 0.18 -8.06 4.08
N SER A 132 0.66 -7.56 5.22
CA SER A 132 2.08 -7.21 5.40
C SER A 132 2.90 -8.41 5.88
N GLU A 133 2.38 -9.12 6.87
CA GLU A 133 3.05 -10.19 7.62
C GLU A 133 1.98 -11.24 7.98
N MET A 134 2.27 -12.53 7.87
CA MET A 134 1.41 -13.61 8.36
C MET A 134 2.21 -14.59 9.20
N TYR A 135 1.61 -15.02 10.29
CA TYR A 135 2.12 -16.03 11.21
C TYR A 135 1.19 -17.24 11.21
N PHE A 136 1.77 -18.40 11.42
CA PHE A 136 1.07 -19.65 11.63
C PHE A 136 1.44 -20.20 13.00
N ASP A 137 0.42 -20.60 13.75
CA ASP A 137 0.58 -21.23 15.05
C ASP A 137 0.29 -22.73 14.95
N ASP A 138 1.34 -23.54 15.04
CA ASP A 138 1.27 -25.01 14.98
C ASP A 138 0.41 -25.60 16.12
N SER A 139 0.28 -24.89 17.26
CA SER A 139 -0.44 -25.39 18.42
C SER A 139 -1.96 -25.27 18.29
N THR A 140 -2.43 -24.20 17.63
CA THR A 140 -3.86 -23.90 17.43
C THR A 140 -4.33 -24.16 16.01
N GLY A 141 -3.42 -24.34 15.04
CA GLY A 141 -3.75 -24.47 13.63
C GLY A 141 -4.33 -23.18 13.03
N THR A 142 -4.04 -22.03 13.62
CA THR A 142 -4.61 -20.74 13.20
C THR A 142 -3.58 -19.86 12.47
N TYR A 143 -4.08 -19.11 11.49
CA TYR A 143 -3.32 -18.10 10.77
C TYR A 143 -3.58 -16.72 11.35
N THR A 144 -2.52 -15.98 11.66
CA THR A 144 -2.57 -14.60 12.09
C THR A 144 -2.02 -13.70 11.00
N ALA A 145 -2.87 -12.95 10.30
CA ALA A 145 -2.47 -11.95 9.32
C ALA A 145 -2.46 -10.54 9.90
N TYR A 146 -1.44 -9.77 9.53
CA TYR A 146 -1.32 -8.36 9.86
C TYR A 146 -1.56 -7.48 8.63
N THR A 147 -2.56 -6.62 8.72
CA THR A 147 -2.88 -5.61 7.71
C THR A 147 -2.62 -4.20 8.25
N ARG A 148 -2.56 -3.21 7.35
CA ARG A 148 -2.33 -1.80 7.71
C ARG A 148 -3.56 -0.95 7.43
N GLY A 149 -4.11 -0.37 8.50
CA GLY A 149 -5.25 0.55 8.45
C GLY A 149 -4.94 1.90 7.78
N ILE A 150 -5.92 2.81 7.82
CA ILE A 150 -5.82 4.16 7.23
C ILE A 150 -4.77 5.02 7.95
N PHE A 151 -4.75 4.98 9.29
CA PHE A 151 -3.76 5.67 10.13
C PHE A 151 -2.50 4.83 10.40
N LEU A 152 -2.08 3.98 9.45
CA LEU A 152 -0.92 3.07 9.61
C LEU A 152 -1.03 2.05 10.77
N ASN A 153 -2.16 2.02 11.48
CA ASN A 153 -2.43 1.09 12.56
C ASN A 153 -2.31 -0.35 12.08
N ARG A 154 -1.59 -1.19 12.84
CA ARG A 154 -1.55 -2.64 12.61
C ARG A 154 -2.90 -3.23 13.03
N LYS A 155 -3.57 -3.92 12.12
CA LYS A 155 -4.77 -4.71 12.42
C LYS A 155 -4.39 -6.18 12.38
N ARG A 156 -4.69 -6.90 13.46
CA ARG A 156 -4.49 -8.34 13.59
C ARG A 156 -5.78 -9.05 13.19
N ILE A 157 -5.68 -10.06 12.32
CA ILE A 157 -6.79 -10.88 11.86
C ILE A 157 -6.38 -12.33 12.08
N GLN A 158 -7.10 -13.05 12.94
CA GLN A 158 -6.91 -14.48 13.16
C GLN A 158 -8.01 -15.26 12.46
N PHE A 159 -7.64 -16.32 11.76
CA PHE A 159 -8.57 -17.17 11.03
C PHE A 159 -8.00 -18.57 10.80
N SER A 160 -8.88 -19.54 10.55
CA SER A 160 -8.53 -20.89 10.14
C SER A 160 -8.55 -21.01 8.60
N ALA A 161 -7.80 -21.98 8.04
CA ALA A 161 -7.80 -22.26 6.60
C ALA A 161 -9.20 -22.57 6.04
N GLU A 162 -10.10 -23.10 6.88
CA GLU A 162 -11.47 -23.43 6.48
C GLU A 162 -12.35 -22.20 6.19
N GLU A 163 -12.03 -21.06 6.81
CA GLU A 163 -12.77 -19.81 6.66
C GLU A 163 -12.35 -19.00 5.42
N VAL A 164 -11.35 -19.50 4.68
CA VAL A 164 -10.76 -18.83 3.52
C VAL A 164 -11.58 -19.15 2.27
N VAL A 165 -12.07 -18.10 1.60
CA VAL A 165 -12.79 -18.20 0.32
C VAL A 165 -11.97 -17.53 -0.77
N ARG A 166 -11.71 -18.23 -1.88
CA ARG A 166 -11.01 -17.63 -3.04
C ARG A 166 -11.91 -16.59 -3.69
N MET A 167 -11.38 -15.39 -3.92
CA MET A 167 -12.08 -14.33 -4.64
C MET A 167 -11.64 -14.30 -6.11
N PRO A 168 -12.55 -14.02 -7.06
CA PRO A 168 -12.16 -13.71 -8.42
C PRO A 168 -11.38 -12.38 -8.46
N PRO A 169 -10.47 -12.21 -9.42
CA PRO A 169 -9.74 -10.96 -9.59
C PRO A 169 -10.72 -9.82 -9.84
N GLY A 170 -10.64 -8.77 -9.02
CA GLY A 170 -11.53 -7.61 -9.07
C GLY A 170 -10.84 -6.32 -8.63
N LEU A 171 -11.61 -5.25 -8.50
CA LEU A 171 -11.13 -3.89 -8.17
C LEU A 171 -10.29 -3.82 -6.88
N LEU A 172 -10.48 -4.73 -5.92
CA LEU A 172 -9.83 -4.69 -4.61
C LEU A 172 -8.47 -5.40 -4.54
N MET A 173 -7.89 -5.78 -5.69
CA MET A 173 -6.58 -6.48 -5.77
C MET A 173 -6.46 -7.55 -4.67
N ALA A 174 -7.50 -8.36 -4.47
CA ALA A 174 -7.59 -9.34 -3.38
C ALA A 174 -7.80 -10.71 -3.99
N ASN A 175 -7.06 -11.70 -3.48
CA ASN A 175 -7.08 -13.08 -3.99
C ASN A 175 -7.95 -14.00 -3.14
N LEU A 176 -8.17 -13.62 -1.88
CA LEU A 176 -8.97 -14.38 -0.92
C LEU A 176 -9.80 -13.47 -0.03
N SER A 177 -10.84 -14.03 0.56
CA SER A 177 -11.70 -13.39 1.53
C SER A 177 -11.73 -14.25 2.78
N VAL A 178 -11.54 -13.63 3.93
CA VAL A 178 -11.71 -14.26 5.24
C VAL A 178 -12.86 -13.55 5.93
N ARG A 179 -13.96 -14.26 6.19
CA ARG A 179 -15.16 -13.69 6.86
C ARG A 179 -15.66 -12.38 6.22
N GLY A 180 -15.60 -12.30 4.88
CA GLY A 180 -15.98 -11.11 4.11
C GLY A 180 -14.91 -10.00 4.07
N ILE A 181 -13.74 -10.21 4.68
CA ILE A 181 -12.60 -9.29 4.62
C ILE A 181 -11.71 -9.69 3.45
N PRO A 182 -11.59 -8.85 2.39
CA PRO A 182 -10.71 -9.14 1.27
C PRO A 182 -9.25 -9.04 1.69
N LEU A 183 -8.45 -10.04 1.32
CA LEU A 183 -7.03 -10.14 1.60
C LEU A 183 -6.27 -10.44 0.30
N PHE A 184 -5.09 -9.86 0.19
CA PHE A 184 -4.17 -10.04 -0.92
C PHE A 184 -2.89 -10.68 -0.40
N LEU A 185 -2.55 -11.80 -1.02
CA LEU A 185 -1.33 -12.54 -0.80
C LEU A 185 -0.70 -12.82 -2.15
N SER A 186 0.59 -12.51 -2.25
CA SER A 186 1.43 -12.84 -3.41
C SER A 186 2.06 -14.20 -3.17
N GLU A 187 1.86 -15.15 -4.07
CA GLU A 187 2.43 -16.50 -3.98
C GLU A 187 3.95 -16.49 -3.89
N ALA A 188 4.61 -15.54 -4.55
CA ALA A 188 6.08 -15.41 -4.56
C ALA A 188 6.69 -14.95 -3.22
N ASP A 189 5.89 -14.43 -2.29
CA ASP A 189 6.36 -13.86 -1.02
C ASP A 189 6.18 -14.83 0.18
N PHE A 190 5.73 -16.07 -0.08
CA PHE A 190 5.63 -17.11 0.95
C PHE A 190 6.99 -17.72 1.27
N ILE A 191 7.28 -17.84 2.56
CA ILE A 191 8.48 -18.52 3.06
C ILE A 191 8.23 -20.02 3.13
N ASP A 192 7.02 -20.39 3.55
CA ASP A 192 6.57 -21.78 3.66
C ASP A 192 5.53 -22.08 2.56
N VAL A 193 5.92 -22.97 1.65
CA VAL A 193 5.10 -23.38 0.50
C VAL A 193 3.97 -24.32 0.94
N ASP A 194 4.16 -25.11 1.98
CA ASP A 194 3.15 -26.06 2.43
C ASP A 194 2.06 -25.35 3.24
N ALA A 195 2.44 -24.32 4.02
CA ALA A 195 1.49 -23.39 4.60
C ALA A 195 0.66 -22.67 3.53
N PHE A 196 1.26 -22.27 2.40
CA PHE A 196 0.53 -21.66 1.28
C PHE A 196 -0.47 -22.62 0.62
N LYS A 197 -0.07 -23.86 0.33
CA LYS A 197 -0.95 -24.87 -0.27
C LYS A 197 -2.17 -25.16 0.61
N THR A 198 -1.93 -25.29 1.91
CA THR A 198 -2.96 -25.52 2.93
C THR A 198 -3.92 -24.34 3.00
N LEU A 199 -3.38 -23.12 3.04
CA LEU A 199 -4.14 -21.87 3.08
C LEU A 199 -5.00 -21.65 1.82
N MET A 200 -4.45 -21.93 0.64
CA MET A 200 -5.14 -21.77 -0.64
C MET A 200 -6.09 -22.93 -0.98
N ALA A 201 -6.17 -23.92 -0.10
CA ALA A 201 -7.03 -25.09 -0.17
C ALA A 201 -7.00 -25.77 -1.55
N PHE A 202 -5.81 -26.00 -2.10
CA PHE A 202 -5.65 -26.83 -3.31
C PHE A 202 -6.11 -28.28 -3.10
N ASP A 203 -6.34 -28.69 -1.85
CA ASP A 203 -6.70 -30.05 -1.45
C ASP A 203 -8.22 -30.25 -1.25
N LYS A 204 -9.06 -29.22 -1.46
CA LYS A 204 -10.53 -29.39 -1.49
C LYS A 204 -10.98 -29.61 -2.93
N PRO A 205 -11.71 -30.70 -3.24
CA PRO A 205 -12.21 -30.93 -4.60
C PRO A 205 -13.12 -29.76 -4.99
N MET A 206 -12.72 -29.01 -6.01
CA MET A 206 -13.58 -27.97 -6.58
C MET A 206 -14.88 -28.63 -7.05
N GLN A 207 -16.01 -28.25 -6.45
CA GLN A 207 -17.30 -28.61 -7.01
C GLN A 207 -17.51 -27.79 -8.29
N ILE A 208 -17.09 -28.37 -9.41
CA ILE A 208 -17.35 -27.84 -10.74
C ILE A 208 -18.86 -27.95 -10.95
N LYS A 209 -19.57 -26.84 -10.76
CA LYS A 209 -20.96 -26.73 -11.25
C LYS A 209 -20.90 -26.58 -12.76
N THR A 210 -20.94 -27.70 -13.47
CA THR A 210 -21.27 -27.72 -14.90
C THR A 210 -22.68 -27.15 -15.04
N LYS A 211 -22.79 -26.04 -15.78
CA LYS A 211 -24.07 -25.45 -16.19
C LYS A 211 -24.33 -25.84 -17.64
#